data_AF-A0A838IVT7-F1
#
_entry.id   AF-A0A838IVT7-F1
#
_cell.length_a   1.000
_cell.length_b   1.000
_cell.length_c   1.000
_cell.angle_alpha   90.00
_cell.angle_beta   90.00
_cell.angle_gamma   90.00
#
_symmetry.space_group_name_H-M   'P 1'
#
loop_
_entity.id
_entity.type
_entity.pdbx_description
1 polymer ?
#
loop_
_entity_poly.entity_id
_entity_poly.type
_entity_poly.pdbx_seq_one_letter_code
_entity_poly.pdbx_strand_id
1 'polypeptide(L)' 'MTPFVAVQGVGTGKLTDHVTAIVEGGGRFFVSGMSAKARGLDETMLAGRPAEFAMPDVLVRLAVAADVTLTY' A
#
# COMPACT_ATOMS: atom_id res chain seq x y z
N MET A 1 6.69 -18.91 11.40
CA MET A 1 6.56 -17.76 10.46
C MET A 1 7.97 -17.36 10.04
N THR A 2 8.30 -17.50 8.77
CA THR A 2 9.58 -17.00 8.24
C THR A 2 9.56 -15.46 8.35
N PRO A 3 10.54 -14.82 8.98
CA PRO A 3 10.58 -13.36 9.05
C PRO A 3 10.66 -12.80 7.63
N PHE A 4 9.84 -11.79 7.32
CA PHE A 4 9.94 -11.07 6.06
C PHE A 4 11.35 -10.44 5.98
N VAL A 5 12.02 -10.61 4.84
CA VAL A 5 13.30 -9.95 4.58
C VAL A 5 13.05 -8.44 4.58
N ALA A 6 13.81 -7.70 5.39
CA ALA A 6 13.75 -6.25 5.41
C ALA A 6 14.14 -5.71 4.01
N VAL A 7 13.24 -4.93 3.40
CA VAL A 7 13.48 -4.32 2.09
C VAL A 7 14.21 -3.00 2.28
N GLN A 8 15.40 -2.89 1.70
CA GLN A 8 16.24 -1.69 1.75
C GLN A 8 16.78 -1.37 0.36
N GLY A 9 16.60 -0.12 -0.07
CA GLY A 9 17.16 0.37 -1.31
C GLY A 9 18.57 0.93 -1.14
N VAL A 10 19.37 0.86 -2.20
CA VAL A 10 20.72 1.44 -2.26
C VAL A 10 20.59 2.97 -2.29
N GLY A 11 21.00 3.63 -1.20
CA GLY A 11 20.93 5.09 -1.08
C GLY A 11 19.55 5.66 -0.74
N THR A 12 18.48 4.84 -0.70
CA THR A 12 17.12 5.30 -0.38
C THR A 12 16.61 4.84 0.99
N GLY A 13 17.31 3.95 1.68
CA GLY A 13 16.95 3.52 3.04
C GLY A 13 15.92 2.39 3.09
N LYS A 14 15.34 2.15 4.26
CA LYS A 14 14.41 1.03 4.50
C LYS A 14 13.01 1.37 4.02
N LEU A 15 12.33 0.41 3.38
CA LEU A 15 10.93 0.56 2.97
C LEU A 15 10.01 0.94 4.14
N THR A 16 10.26 0.35 5.32
CA THR A 16 9.46 0.61 6.53
C THR A 16 9.50 2.07 6.94
N ASP A 17 10.64 2.74 6.82
CA ASP A 17 10.81 4.13 7.24
C ASP A 17 9.95 5.05 6.36
N HIS A 18 9.88 4.76 5.05
CA HIS A 18 9.01 5.48 4.10
C HIS A 18 7.52 5.23 4.36
N VAL A 19 7.14 3.97 4.61
CA VAL A 19 5.74 3.63 4.92
C VAL A 19 5.29 4.33 6.20
N THR A 20 6.12 4.32 7.25
CA THR A 20 5.85 5.03 8.50
C THR A 20 5.66 6.52 8.26
N ALA A 21 6.59 7.17 7.54
CA ALA A 21 6.51 8.60 7.25
C ALA A 21 5.23 8.99 6.48
N ILE A 22 4.80 8.15 5.51
CA ILE A 22 3.55 8.39 4.76
C ILE A 22 2.34 8.32 5.70
N VAL A 23 2.27 7.33 6.59
CA VAL A 23 1.13 7.14 7.51
C VAL A 23 1.10 8.23 8.57
N GLU A 24 2.23 8.59 9.15
CA GLU A 24 2.35 9.69 10.11
C GLU A 24 1.99 11.04 9.48
N GLY A 25 2.24 11.19 8.17
CA GLY A 25 1.79 12.33 7.37
C GLY A 25 0.31 12.31 6.98
N GLY A 26 -0.47 11.31 7.42
CA GLY A 26 -1.89 11.16 7.10
C GLY A 26 -2.19 10.45 5.77
N GLY A 27 -1.17 9.92 5.09
CA GLY A 27 -1.32 9.11 3.89
C GLY A 27 -2.02 7.78 4.18
N ARG A 28 -2.77 7.28 3.19
CA ARG A 28 -3.53 6.03 3.27
C ARG A 28 -3.16 5.09 2.13
N PHE A 29 -3.06 3.81 2.44
CA PHE A 29 -2.79 2.77 1.44
C PHE A 29 -4.05 1.98 1.12
N PHE A 30 -4.47 2.04 -0.14
CA PHE A 30 -5.54 1.22 -0.68
C PHE A 30 -4.94 0.16 -1.60
N VAL A 31 -5.27 -1.10 -1.35
CA VAL A 31 -4.76 -2.24 -2.12
C VAL A 31 -5.90 -2.83 -2.95
N SER A 32 -5.71 -3.04 -4.24
CA SER A 32 -6.75 -3.65 -5.09
C SER A 32 -7.10 -5.06 -4.59
N GLY A 33 -8.31 -5.24 -4.06
CA GLY A 33 -8.77 -6.52 -3.51
C GLY A 33 -8.86 -7.61 -4.57
N MET A 34 -9.35 -7.28 -5.78
CA MET A 34 -9.44 -8.23 -6.89
C MET A 34 -8.05 -8.70 -7.36
N SER A 35 -7.09 -7.77 -7.44
CA SER A 35 -5.73 -8.10 -7.85
C SER A 35 -4.97 -8.87 -6.77
N ALA A 36 -5.25 -8.62 -5.49
CA ALA A 36 -4.70 -9.39 -4.38
C ALA A 36 -5.22 -10.83 -4.39
N LYS A 37 -6.55 -11.01 -4.51
CA LYS A 37 -7.20 -12.32 -4.61
C LYS A 37 -6.67 -13.15 -5.78
N ALA A 38 -6.49 -12.53 -6.95
CA ALA A 38 -5.93 -13.22 -8.13
C ALA A 38 -4.50 -13.74 -7.90
N ARG A 39 -3.78 -13.23 -6.89
CA ARG A 39 -2.44 -13.66 -6.49
C ARG A 39 -2.46 -14.53 -5.23
N GLY A 40 -3.63 -14.99 -4.78
CA GLY A 40 -3.79 -15.83 -3.59
C GLY A 40 -3.54 -15.08 -2.27
N LEU A 41 -3.69 -13.75 -2.25
CA LEU A 41 -3.54 -12.94 -1.05
C LEU A 41 -4.92 -12.67 -0.42
N ASP A 42 -4.98 -12.75 0.91
CA ASP A 42 -6.20 -12.51 1.71
C ASP A 42 -5.97 -11.45 2.80
N GLU A 43 -6.97 -11.26 3.67
CA GLU A 43 -6.93 -10.25 4.74
C GLU A 43 -5.79 -10.46 5.74
N THR A 44 -5.29 -11.69 5.89
CA THR A 44 -4.17 -11.98 6.82
C THR A 44 -2.90 -11.24 6.39
N MET A 45 -2.78 -10.90 5.10
CA MET A 45 -1.65 -10.14 4.56
C MET A 45 -1.65 -8.68 5.01
N LEU A 46 -2.80 -8.14 5.43
CA LEU A 46 -2.92 -6.75 5.89
C LEU A 46 -3.05 -6.65 7.41
N ALA A 47 -3.06 -7.77 8.13
CA ALA A 47 -3.15 -7.78 9.58
C ALA A 47 -2.03 -6.93 10.22
N GLY A 48 -2.43 -5.90 10.98
CA GLY A 48 -1.52 -4.96 11.63
C GLY A 48 -0.76 -4.02 10.68
N ARG A 49 -1.14 -3.96 9.39
CA ARG A 49 -0.56 -3.05 8.40
C ARG A 49 -1.48 -1.85 8.17
N PRO A 50 -0.94 -0.67 7.87
CA PRO A 50 -1.73 0.55 7.65
C PRO A 50 -2.33 0.59 6.24
N ALA A 51 -3.06 -0.45 5.84
CA ALA A 51 -3.63 -0.60 4.51
C ALA A 51 -4.95 -1.37 4.55
N GLU A 52 -5.82 -1.10 3.59
CA GLU A 52 -7.09 -1.81 3.41
C GLU A 52 -7.29 -2.26 1.97
N PHE A 53 -8.02 -3.36 1.78
CA PHE A 53 -8.45 -3.73 0.43
C PHE A 53 -9.55 -2.78 -0.04
N ALA A 54 -9.45 -2.38 -1.31
CA ALA A 54 -10.39 -1.49 -1.97
C ALA A 54 -10.82 -2.03 -3.31
N MET A 55 -12.03 -1.63 -3.73
CA MET A 55 -12.58 -1.91 -5.04
C MET A 55 -12.16 -0.83 -6.06
N PRO A 56 -12.20 -1.11 -7.38
CA PRO A 56 -11.69 -0.19 -8.39
C PRO A 56 -12.34 1.21 -8.39
N ASP A 57 -13.58 1.34 -7.93
CA ASP A 57 -14.29 2.62 -7.80
C ASP A 57 -13.60 3.58 -6.81
N VAL A 58 -12.92 3.05 -5.78
CA VAL A 58 -12.13 3.87 -4.85
C VAL A 58 -10.96 4.53 -5.55
N LEU A 59 -10.24 3.80 -6.42
CA LEU A 59 -9.14 4.35 -7.22
C LEU A 59 -9.66 5.47 -8.13
N VAL A 60 -10.75 5.23 -8.87
CA VAL A 60 -11.33 6.23 -9.77
C VAL A 60 -11.75 7.48 -9.00
N ARG A 61 -12.46 7.32 -7.87
CA ARG A 61 -12.89 8.44 -7.03
C ARG A 61 -11.71 9.27 -6.53
N LEU A 62 -10.66 8.61 -6.03
CA LEU A 62 -9.48 9.31 -5.51
C LEU A 62 -8.71 10.02 -6.61
N ALA A 63 -8.53 9.39 -7.78
CA ALA A 63 -7.84 9.98 -8.91
C ALA A 63 -8.58 11.22 -9.47
N VAL A 64 -9.91 11.17 -9.53
CA VAL A 64 -10.74 12.32 -9.95
C VAL A 64 -10.71 13.46 -8.92
N ALA A 65 -10.62 13.14 -7.63
CA ALA A 65 -10.59 14.12 -6.55
C ALA A 65 -9.22 14.76 -6.33
N ALA A 66 -8.14 14.13 -6.79
CA ALA A 66 -6.78 14.63 -6.62
C ALA A 66 -6.43 15.68 -7.68
N ASP A 67 -5.71 16.73 -7.28
CA ASP A 67 -5.17 17.71 -8.22
C ASP A 67 -4.10 17.10 -9.15
N VAL A 68 -3.36 16.12 -8.64
CA VAL A 68 -2.27 15.43 -9.34
C VAL A 68 -2.34 13.94 -9.09
N THR A 69 -2.26 13.16 -10.17
CA THR A 69 -2.09 11.70 -10.10
C THR A 69 -0.72 11.32 -10.68
N LEU A 70 0.05 10.52 -9.93
CA LEU A 70 1.32 9.94 -10.37
C LEU A 70 1.11 8.46 -10.70
N THR A 71 1.72 7.96 -11.79
CA THR A 71 1.65 6.54 -12.20
C THR A 71 3.05 6.05 -12.55
N TYR A 72 3.42 4.88 -12.04
CA TYR A 72 4.73 4.25 -12.20
C TYR A 72 4.61 2.74 -12.47
#